data_AF-A0A7S2F2K0-F1
#
_entry.id   AF-A0A7S2F2K0-F1
#
_cell.length_a   1.000
_cell.length_b   1.000
_cell.length_c   1.000
_cell.angle_alpha   90.00
_cell.angle_beta   90.00
_cell.angle_gamma   90.00
#
_symmetry.space_group_name_H-M   'P 1'
#
loop_
_entity.id
_entity.type
_entity.pdbx_description
1 polymer ?
#
loop_
_entity_poly.entity_id
_entity_poly.type
_entity_poly.pdbx_seq_one_letter_code
_entity_poly.pdbx_strand_id
1 'polypeptide(L)'
;MAEQAALQAAQKGSSSQPMESAVDISQMPTTIGKKNGEIKCFKDGATVFAFSWNAGARTWDKIGEVVGQQSEKKFYEGDDVFPRGEYDFVFDVDMGASLGMRKLPYNKGQNPMEVAESFCSREQIHKSNIDQIRQFIVQNAGEGGGGGGGTSAPSAAKPPEVSGMFPVMTPATFKDGKYDPLQNKILEFNEQVDASLKMDAQELIFLKDAIGKLKSNVMSAEFRNSEKEVIHVKLKQWPNDKLFPVIDLWRLFLVHPQSADYFKGSDRGTPYITQVVGLLSSDPSGALGLCSARYLANLFIYQTNRYAIFDKREFVLKALEPVLTGTTNKHTKVACASVLLNIAIVLHESSPPPKAWDKVAAAVVARLAIAFLGKVGPDDGDAAQRAALALGTLLPRDKENDGAIVRQCLETGLAGKLGSLEDKIGAKVAAEL
;
A
#
# COMPACT_ATOMS: atom_id res chain seq x y z
N MET A 1 -42.44 -23.64 28.06
CA MET A 1 -41.13 -24.26 28.40
C MET A 1 -40.70 -25.33 27.41
N ALA A 2 -41.56 -26.27 26.97
CA ALA A 2 -41.21 -27.27 25.95
C ALA A 2 -40.87 -26.66 24.57
N GLU A 3 -41.57 -25.59 24.18
CA GLU A 3 -41.36 -24.88 22.90
C GLU A 3 -40.01 -24.13 22.85
N GLN A 4 -39.61 -23.47 23.94
CA GLN A 4 -38.28 -22.84 24.06
C GLN A 4 -37.14 -23.86 24.17
N ALA A 5 -37.38 -25.00 24.84
CA ALA A 5 -36.42 -26.10 24.88
C ALA A 5 -36.26 -26.78 23.51
N ALA A 6 -37.34 -26.86 22.72
CA ALA A 6 -37.33 -27.36 21.34
C ALA A 6 -36.64 -26.39 20.37
N LEU A 7 -36.83 -25.07 20.52
CA LEU A 7 -36.10 -24.03 19.77
C LEU A 7 -34.58 -24.06 20.07
N GLN A 8 -34.18 -24.24 21.33
CA GLN A 8 -32.77 -24.39 21.69
C GLN A 8 -32.18 -25.75 21.29
N ALA A 9 -32.98 -26.82 21.28
CA ALA A 9 -32.56 -28.13 20.78
C ALA A 9 -32.47 -28.17 19.24
N ALA A 10 -33.29 -27.40 18.51
CA ALA A 10 -33.16 -27.20 17.07
C ALA A 10 -31.91 -26.36 16.72
N GLN A 11 -31.57 -25.38 17.57
CA GLN A 11 -30.32 -24.62 17.45
C GLN A 11 -29.06 -25.44 17.80
N LYS A 12 -29.14 -26.38 18.75
CA LYS A 12 -28.01 -27.25 19.16
C LYS A 12 -27.90 -28.57 18.41
N GLY A 13 -29.01 -29.09 17.89
CA GLY A 13 -29.11 -30.37 17.17
C GLY A 13 -28.88 -30.25 15.67
N SER A 14 -28.85 -29.02 15.15
CA SER A 14 -28.23 -28.75 13.84
C SER A 14 -26.72 -28.88 13.99
N SER A 15 -26.23 -30.13 13.96
CA SER A 15 -24.88 -30.34 13.44
C SER A 15 -24.85 -29.68 12.08
N SER A 16 -23.98 -28.69 11.91
CA SER A 16 -23.55 -28.07 10.65
C SER A 16 -23.69 -28.97 9.42
N GLN A 17 -24.92 -29.10 8.92
CA GLN A 17 -25.19 -29.52 7.57
C GLN A 17 -25.66 -28.26 6.86
N PRO A 18 -25.02 -27.90 5.74
CA PRO A 18 -25.45 -26.75 4.96
C PRO A 18 -26.93 -26.92 4.61
N MET A 19 -27.69 -25.82 4.59
CA MET A 19 -29.10 -25.77 4.19
C MET A 19 -29.39 -26.39 2.81
N GLU A 20 -28.35 -26.79 2.07
CA GLU A 20 -28.42 -27.54 0.81
C GLU A 20 -28.79 -29.02 0.94
N SER A 21 -28.79 -29.62 2.16
CA SER A 21 -29.15 -31.05 2.34
C SER A 21 -30.54 -31.29 2.94
N ALA A 22 -31.39 -30.27 3.08
CA ALA A 22 -32.74 -30.44 3.59
C ALA A 22 -33.60 -31.24 2.59
N VAL A 23 -34.24 -32.30 3.06
CA VAL A 23 -35.12 -33.14 2.24
C VAL A 23 -36.42 -32.36 1.97
N ASP A 24 -36.93 -32.46 0.74
CA ASP A 24 -38.20 -31.84 0.36
C ASP A 24 -39.36 -32.33 1.25
N ILE A 25 -40.26 -31.43 1.64
CA ILE A 25 -41.38 -31.72 2.53
C ILE A 25 -42.31 -32.82 1.98
N SER A 26 -42.33 -33.03 0.66
CA SER A 26 -43.06 -34.13 0.02
C SER A 26 -42.61 -35.52 0.49
N GLN A 27 -41.37 -35.67 1.00
CA GLN A 27 -40.86 -36.93 1.53
C GLN A 27 -41.12 -37.11 3.03
N MET A 28 -41.71 -36.12 3.70
CA MET A 28 -42.02 -36.20 5.14
C MET A 28 -42.97 -37.35 5.51
N PRO A 29 -44.04 -37.66 4.75
CA PRO A 29 -44.97 -38.75 5.12
C PRO A 29 -44.33 -40.13 5.10
N THR A 30 -43.29 -40.34 4.30
CA THR A 30 -42.57 -41.62 4.17
C THR A 30 -41.30 -41.69 5.03
N THR A 31 -40.90 -40.57 5.63
CA THR A 31 -39.73 -40.48 6.51
C THR A 31 -40.14 -40.79 7.94
N ILE A 32 -39.70 -41.93 8.50
CA ILE A 32 -40.01 -42.32 9.88
C ILE A 32 -38.87 -41.88 10.81
N GLY A 33 -39.19 -41.14 11.87
CA GLY A 33 -38.23 -40.77 12.90
C GLY A 33 -37.79 -41.97 13.75
N LYS A 34 -36.53 -41.98 14.18
CA LYS A 34 -35.91 -43.08 14.92
C LYS A 34 -36.18 -43.00 16.42
N LYS A 35 -36.47 -41.81 16.96
CA LYS A 35 -36.79 -41.60 18.39
C LYS A 35 -37.79 -40.45 18.61
N ASN A 36 -38.61 -40.56 19.65
CA ASN A 36 -39.55 -39.50 20.00
C ASN A 36 -38.80 -38.19 20.33
N GLY A 37 -39.25 -37.07 19.78
CA GLY A 37 -38.57 -35.78 19.89
C GLY A 37 -37.35 -35.60 18.98
N GLU A 38 -37.12 -36.48 18.00
CA GLU A 38 -36.11 -36.26 16.96
C GLU A 38 -36.46 -35.00 16.16
N ILE A 39 -35.49 -34.11 15.92
CA ILE A 39 -35.71 -32.90 15.13
C ILE A 39 -35.16 -33.10 13.72
N LYS A 40 -35.97 -32.79 12.71
CA LYS A 40 -35.56 -32.82 11.31
C LYS A 40 -36.11 -31.61 10.56
N CYS A 41 -35.31 -31.08 9.63
CA CYS A 41 -35.71 -29.97 8.79
C CYS A 41 -36.21 -30.47 7.44
N PHE A 42 -37.31 -29.91 6.97
CA PHE A 42 -37.89 -30.16 5.65
C PHE A 42 -38.00 -28.86 4.88
N LYS A 43 -37.73 -28.91 3.58
CA LYS A 43 -37.79 -27.75 2.69
C LYS A 43 -39.16 -27.71 2.00
N ASP A 44 -39.83 -26.58 2.06
CA ASP A 44 -41.10 -26.30 1.40
C ASP A 44 -40.91 -25.05 0.51
N GLY A 45 -40.67 -25.29 -0.78
CA GLY A 45 -40.28 -24.25 -1.73
C GLY A 45 -38.93 -23.60 -1.39
N ALA A 46 -38.92 -22.30 -1.11
CA ALA A 46 -37.70 -21.55 -0.73
C ALA A 46 -37.46 -21.52 0.79
N THR A 47 -38.40 -22.01 1.59
CA THR A 47 -38.40 -21.88 3.04
C THR A 47 -38.09 -23.21 3.72
N VAL A 48 -37.36 -23.19 4.83
CA VAL A 48 -37.03 -24.39 5.61
C VAL A 48 -37.77 -24.37 6.94
N PHE A 49 -38.45 -25.47 7.25
CA PHE A 49 -39.20 -25.64 8.49
C PHE A 49 -38.60 -26.78 9.33
N ALA A 50 -38.54 -26.59 10.64
CA ALA A 50 -38.14 -27.62 11.59
C ALA A 50 -39.38 -28.36 12.14
N PHE A 51 -39.28 -29.69 12.22
CA PHE A 51 -40.32 -30.58 12.73
C PHE A 51 -39.75 -31.54 13.80
N SER A 52 -40.58 -31.95 14.76
CA SER A 52 -40.26 -32.92 15.80
C SER A 52 -41.00 -34.22 15.56
N TRP A 53 -40.33 -35.37 15.65
CA TRP A 53 -40.96 -36.66 15.51
C TRP A 53 -41.80 -37.01 16.74
N ASN A 54 -43.07 -37.34 16.52
CA ASN A 54 -43.98 -37.86 17.52
C ASN A 54 -44.14 -39.36 17.33
N ALA A 55 -43.46 -40.15 18.15
CA ALA A 55 -43.44 -41.61 18.03
C ALA A 55 -44.80 -42.25 18.36
N GLY A 56 -45.61 -41.61 19.21
CA GLY A 56 -46.95 -42.09 19.58
C GLY A 56 -47.96 -41.94 18.44
N ALA A 57 -47.91 -40.84 17.71
CA ALA A 57 -48.76 -40.57 16.55
C ALA A 57 -48.15 -41.05 15.22
N ARG A 58 -46.85 -41.39 15.20
CA ARG A 58 -46.04 -41.69 14.00
C ARG A 58 -46.07 -40.56 12.95
N THR A 59 -46.03 -39.32 13.42
CA THR A 59 -46.08 -38.11 12.58
C THR A 59 -44.98 -37.12 12.95
N TRP A 60 -44.67 -36.20 12.04
CA TRP A 60 -43.80 -35.06 12.27
C TRP A 60 -44.64 -33.82 12.65
N ASP A 61 -44.44 -33.30 13.86
CA ASP A 61 -45.16 -32.11 14.36
C ASP A 61 -44.33 -30.84 14.06
N LYS A 62 -44.95 -29.83 13.44
CA LYS A 62 -44.26 -28.59 13.02
C LYS A 62 -43.87 -27.76 14.23
N ILE A 63 -42.59 -27.37 14.31
CA ILE A 63 -42.04 -26.55 15.39
C ILE A 63 -41.94 -25.08 14.97
N GLY A 64 -41.49 -24.80 13.73
CA GLY A 64 -41.35 -23.42 13.26
C GLY A 64 -40.53 -23.25 11.98
N GLU A 65 -40.43 -22.02 11.50
CA GLU A 65 -39.61 -21.61 10.35
C GLU A 65 -38.17 -21.29 10.78
N VAL A 66 -37.19 -21.73 10.00
CA VAL A 66 -35.76 -21.49 10.25
C VAL A 66 -35.25 -20.45 9.25
N VAL A 67 -35.09 -19.20 9.71
CA VAL A 67 -34.48 -18.13 8.91
C VAL A 67 -32.97 -18.11 9.17
N GLY A 68 -32.16 -18.24 8.12
CA GLY A 68 -30.70 -18.14 8.21
C GLY A 68 -30.25 -16.69 8.48
N GLN A 69 -29.21 -16.51 9.30
CA GLN A 69 -28.56 -15.22 9.43
C GLN A 69 -27.88 -14.86 8.10
N GLN A 70 -28.38 -13.84 7.41
CA GLN A 70 -27.63 -13.15 6.36
C GLN A 70 -26.52 -12.34 7.02
N SER A 71 -25.26 -12.62 6.67
CA SER A 71 -24.14 -11.74 6.97
C SER A 71 -24.34 -10.43 6.21
N GLU A 72 -24.41 -9.30 6.91
CA GLU A 72 -24.44 -7.98 6.29
C GLU A 72 -23.24 -7.81 5.36
N LYS A 73 -23.50 -7.61 4.07
CA LYS A 73 -22.45 -7.32 3.09
C LYS A 73 -21.78 -6.00 3.43
N LYS A 74 -20.46 -5.95 3.27
CA LYS A 74 -19.64 -4.75 3.52
C LYS A 74 -19.29 -4.07 2.21
N PHE A 75 -19.40 -2.75 2.19
CA PHE A 75 -19.07 -1.94 1.01
C PHE A 75 -17.56 -1.70 0.90
N TYR A 76 -17.02 -1.83 -0.30
CA TYR A 76 -15.65 -1.50 -0.67
C TYR A 76 -15.62 -0.46 -1.80
N GLU A 77 -14.83 0.61 -1.61
CA GLU A 77 -14.78 1.76 -2.54
C GLU A 77 -14.23 1.42 -3.94
N GLY A 78 -13.47 0.32 -4.04
CA GLY A 78 -12.81 -0.14 -5.26
C GLY A 78 -11.39 0.40 -5.43
N ASP A 79 -10.58 -0.34 -6.20
CA ASP A 79 -9.24 0.04 -6.64
C ASP A 79 -8.89 -0.66 -7.98
N ASP A 80 -7.64 -0.54 -8.45
CA ASP A 80 -7.17 -1.08 -9.72
C ASP A 80 -7.18 -2.63 -9.80
N VAL A 81 -7.28 -3.31 -8.65
CA VAL A 81 -7.23 -4.77 -8.51
C VAL A 81 -8.57 -5.34 -8.05
N PHE A 82 -9.27 -4.67 -7.13
CA PHE A 82 -10.56 -5.09 -6.60
C PHE A 82 -11.66 -4.09 -6.95
N PRO A 83 -12.73 -4.52 -7.64
CA PRO A 83 -13.78 -3.61 -8.08
C PRO A 83 -14.59 -3.02 -6.91
N ARG A 84 -15.12 -1.82 -7.13
CA ARG A 84 -16.08 -1.17 -6.22
C ARG A 84 -17.34 -2.03 -6.08
N GLY A 85 -17.81 -2.25 -4.85
CA GLY A 85 -19.04 -2.98 -4.64
C GLY A 85 -19.23 -3.54 -3.24
N GLU A 86 -20.25 -4.37 -3.10
CA GLU A 86 -20.56 -5.09 -1.87
C GLU A 86 -19.86 -6.45 -1.86
N TYR A 87 -19.20 -6.76 -0.73
CA TYR A 87 -18.51 -8.02 -0.51
C TYR A 87 -19.05 -8.73 0.73
N ASP A 88 -19.00 -10.06 0.73
CA ASP A 88 -19.35 -10.84 1.92
C ASP A 88 -18.39 -10.55 3.08
N PHE A 89 -17.11 -10.29 2.77
CA PHE A 89 -16.09 -9.92 3.74
C PHE A 89 -15.20 -8.78 3.21
N VAL A 90 -14.83 -7.87 4.11
CA VAL A 90 -13.74 -6.91 3.91
C VAL A 90 -12.87 -7.01 5.16
N PHE A 91 -11.73 -7.70 5.03
CA PHE A 91 -10.81 -7.93 6.14
C PHE A 91 -9.79 -6.80 6.27
N ASP A 92 -9.39 -6.48 7.49
CA ASP A 92 -8.26 -5.57 7.75
C ASP A 92 -7.00 -6.40 7.97
N VAL A 93 -6.02 -6.23 7.08
CA VAL A 93 -4.72 -6.91 7.13
C VAL A 93 -3.68 -5.91 7.62
N ASP A 94 -2.97 -6.24 8.70
CA ASP A 94 -1.91 -5.39 9.26
C ASP A 94 -0.63 -5.55 8.45
N MET A 95 -0.19 -4.46 7.81
CA MET A 95 1.03 -4.40 7.01
C MET A 95 2.25 -3.95 7.80
N GLY A 96 2.12 -3.83 9.13
CA GLY A 96 3.14 -3.31 10.02
C GLY A 96 3.10 -1.80 10.18
N ALA A 97 3.89 -1.30 11.15
CA ALA A 97 3.83 0.07 11.65
C ALA A 97 4.02 1.18 10.59
N SER A 98 4.67 0.88 9.45
CA SER A 98 4.92 1.84 8.37
C SER A 98 3.85 1.85 7.27
N LEU A 99 3.05 0.78 7.14
CA LEU A 99 2.08 0.60 6.04
C LEU A 99 0.62 0.56 6.54
N GLY A 100 0.41 0.35 7.84
CA GLY A 100 -0.89 0.38 8.49
C GLY A 100 -1.81 -0.78 8.09
N MET A 101 -3.12 -0.62 8.32
CA MET A 101 -4.13 -1.63 7.99
C MET A 101 -4.58 -1.48 6.53
N ARG A 102 -4.61 -2.57 5.77
CA ARG A 102 -5.06 -2.61 4.37
C ARG A 102 -6.26 -3.53 4.20
N LYS A 103 -7.25 -3.08 3.41
CA LYS A 103 -8.54 -3.75 3.25
C LYS A 103 -8.48 -4.83 2.18
N LEU A 104 -8.83 -6.07 2.52
CA LEU A 104 -8.90 -7.21 1.60
C LEU A 104 -10.38 -7.60 1.38
N PRO A 105 -10.98 -7.23 0.24
CA PRO A 105 -12.35 -7.61 -0.08
C PRO A 105 -12.41 -9.06 -0.61
N TYR A 106 -13.40 -9.84 -0.14
CA TYR A 106 -13.56 -11.26 -0.45
C TYR A 106 -15.03 -11.66 -0.49
N ASN A 107 -15.43 -12.43 -1.50
CA ASN A 107 -16.76 -13.07 -1.60
C ASN A 107 -16.65 -14.57 -1.37
N LYS A 108 -17.67 -15.16 -0.73
CA LYS A 108 -17.74 -16.61 -0.54
C LYS A 108 -17.73 -17.31 -1.90
N GLY A 109 -16.93 -18.38 -1.99
CA GLY A 109 -16.73 -19.13 -3.23
C GLY A 109 -15.76 -18.53 -4.23
N GLN A 110 -15.13 -17.37 -3.97
CA GLN A 110 -13.94 -16.95 -4.71
C GLN A 110 -12.76 -17.86 -4.37
N ASN A 111 -11.74 -17.94 -5.24
CA ASN A 111 -10.53 -18.68 -4.93
C ASN A 111 -9.66 -17.89 -3.93
N PRO A 112 -9.46 -18.36 -2.68
CA PRO A 112 -8.67 -17.64 -1.68
C PRO A 112 -7.21 -17.42 -2.10
N MET A 113 -6.67 -18.31 -2.96
CA MET A 113 -5.30 -18.19 -3.46
C MET A 113 -5.18 -17.01 -4.43
N GLU A 114 -6.08 -16.90 -5.40
CA GLU A 114 -6.08 -15.79 -6.36
C GLU A 114 -6.32 -14.44 -5.69
N VAL A 115 -7.19 -14.40 -4.68
CA VAL A 115 -7.45 -13.19 -3.89
C VAL A 115 -6.21 -12.80 -3.06
N ALA A 116 -5.52 -13.77 -2.45
CA ALA A 116 -4.28 -13.52 -1.72
C ALA A 116 -3.14 -13.05 -2.65
N GLU A 117 -3.00 -13.64 -3.83
CA GLU A 117 -2.04 -13.20 -4.86
C GLU A 117 -2.34 -11.78 -5.35
N SER A 118 -3.61 -11.50 -5.63
CA SER A 118 -4.07 -10.17 -6.06
C SER A 118 -3.83 -9.13 -4.97
N PHE A 119 -4.11 -9.47 -3.71
CA PHE A 119 -3.83 -8.60 -2.57
C PHE A 119 -2.32 -8.36 -2.40
N CYS A 120 -1.49 -9.41 -2.43
CA CYS A 120 -0.02 -9.26 -2.37
C CYS A 120 0.51 -8.41 -3.53
N SER A 121 -0.01 -8.59 -4.74
CA SER A 121 0.38 -7.78 -5.89
C SER A 121 -0.05 -6.31 -5.71
N ARG A 122 -1.30 -6.07 -5.30
CA ARG A 122 -1.82 -4.71 -5.04
C ARG A 122 -1.02 -3.97 -3.98
N GLU A 123 -0.70 -4.68 -2.92
CA GLU A 123 -0.01 -4.14 -1.75
C GLU A 123 1.53 -4.19 -1.88
N GLN A 124 2.04 -4.74 -2.99
CA GLN A 124 3.46 -4.98 -3.24
C GLN A 124 4.09 -5.70 -2.03
N ILE A 125 3.54 -6.85 -1.68
CA ILE A 125 4.03 -7.73 -0.63
C ILE A 125 4.85 -8.83 -1.28
N HIS A 126 5.95 -9.22 -0.64
CA HIS A 126 6.73 -10.36 -1.11
C HIS A 126 5.87 -11.64 -1.18
N LYS A 127 6.06 -12.41 -2.26
CA LYS A 127 5.25 -13.60 -2.59
C LYS A 127 5.25 -14.67 -1.49
N SER A 128 6.24 -14.69 -0.61
CA SER A 128 6.28 -15.60 0.55
C SER A 128 5.09 -15.42 1.51
N ASN A 129 4.42 -14.26 1.48
CA ASN A 129 3.28 -13.98 2.35
C ASN A 129 1.94 -14.45 1.76
N ILE A 130 1.89 -14.88 0.50
CA ILE A 130 0.66 -15.32 -0.17
C ILE A 130 -0.03 -16.44 0.61
N ASP A 131 0.72 -17.46 1.04
CA ASP A 131 0.17 -18.59 1.78
C ASP A 131 -0.42 -18.20 3.13
N GLN A 132 0.21 -17.24 3.82
CA GLN A 132 -0.24 -16.74 5.11
C GLN A 132 -1.55 -15.95 4.97
N ILE A 133 -1.65 -15.10 3.94
CA ILE A 133 -2.86 -14.34 3.63
C ILE A 133 -3.99 -15.27 3.17
N ARG A 134 -3.67 -16.28 2.35
CA ARG A 134 -4.63 -17.31 1.95
C ARG A 134 -5.21 -18.03 3.16
N GLN A 135 -4.36 -18.48 4.09
CA GLN A 135 -4.82 -19.16 5.31
C GLN A 135 -5.72 -18.27 6.16
N PHE A 136 -5.37 -16.98 6.28
CA PHE A 136 -6.20 -16.00 6.96
C PHE A 136 -7.59 -15.83 6.31
N ILE A 137 -7.66 -15.74 4.97
CA ILE A 137 -8.95 -15.67 4.25
C ILE A 137 -9.79 -16.92 4.56
N VAL A 138 -9.22 -18.12 4.37
CA VAL A 138 -9.95 -19.39 4.57
C VAL A 138 -10.47 -19.51 6.01
N GLN A 139 -9.65 -19.15 6.99
CA GLN A 139 -10.00 -19.26 8.41
C GLN A 139 -11.11 -18.27 8.80
N ASN A 140 -11.06 -17.03 8.31
CA ASN A 140 -12.04 -16.00 8.68
C ASN A 140 -13.31 -16.03 7.83
N ALA A 141 -13.25 -16.57 6.60
CA ALA A 141 -14.43 -16.79 5.77
C ALA A 141 -15.23 -18.06 6.16
N GLY A 142 -14.63 -18.94 6.98
CA GLY A 142 -15.26 -20.18 7.44
C GLY A 142 -15.29 -21.29 6.38
N GLU A 143 -14.39 -21.24 5.39
CA GLU A 143 -14.35 -22.17 4.25
C GLU A 143 -13.37 -23.34 4.45
N GLY A 144 -12.81 -23.49 5.65
CA GLY A 144 -11.92 -24.59 6.02
C GLY A 144 -12.66 -25.89 6.35
N GLY A 145 -13.00 -26.68 5.33
CA GLY A 145 -13.59 -28.02 5.50
C GLY A 145 -12.60 -29.15 5.15
N GLY A 146 -11.92 -29.74 6.14
CA GLY A 146 -11.04 -30.89 5.90
C GLY A 146 -10.40 -31.52 7.14
N GLY A 147 -11.19 -32.24 7.96
CA GLY A 147 -10.74 -33.37 8.79
C GLY A 147 -10.14 -33.08 10.18
N GLY A 148 -10.82 -33.52 11.23
CA GLY A 148 -10.26 -33.74 12.57
C GLY A 148 -10.98 -32.97 13.69
N GLY A 149 -11.71 -33.71 14.54
CA GLY A 149 -12.58 -33.15 15.58
C GLY A 149 -11.87 -32.34 16.67
N GLY A 150 -12.48 -31.21 17.02
CA GLY A 150 -12.12 -30.40 18.18
C GLY A 150 -13.06 -29.21 18.30
N THR A 151 -14.02 -29.29 19.24
CA THR A 151 -14.92 -28.20 19.59
C THR A 151 -14.14 -27.02 20.18
N SER A 152 -13.86 -26.02 19.36
CA SER A 152 -13.56 -24.67 19.81
C SER A 152 -14.27 -23.69 18.87
N ALA A 153 -14.98 -22.72 19.44
CA ALA A 153 -15.58 -21.63 18.67
C ALA A 153 -14.48 -20.92 17.86
N PRO A 154 -14.74 -20.44 16.62
CA PRO A 154 -13.74 -19.71 15.87
C PRO A 154 -13.47 -18.40 16.61
N SER A 155 -12.35 -18.36 17.35
CA SER A 155 -11.76 -17.10 17.80
C SER A 155 -11.33 -16.35 16.54
N ALA A 156 -11.76 -15.10 16.39
CA ALA A 156 -11.33 -14.25 15.29
C ALA A 156 -9.80 -14.27 15.24
N ALA A 157 -9.24 -14.82 14.16
CA ALA A 157 -7.81 -14.97 14.03
C ALA A 157 -7.19 -13.58 13.95
N LYS A 158 -6.12 -13.35 14.73
CA LYS A 158 -5.34 -12.11 14.66
C LYS A 158 -4.87 -11.92 13.20
N PRO A 159 -4.93 -10.69 12.63
CA PRO A 159 -4.47 -10.45 11.27
C PRO A 159 -3.05 -11.01 11.06
N PRO A 160 -2.76 -11.64 9.91
CA PRO A 160 -1.44 -12.21 9.65
C PRO A 160 -0.40 -11.09 9.63
N GLU A 161 0.57 -11.17 10.54
CA GLU A 161 1.79 -10.34 10.46
C GLU A 161 2.65 -10.86 9.32
N VAL A 162 2.74 -10.11 8.22
CA VAL A 162 3.62 -10.45 7.10
C VAL A 162 5.08 -10.54 7.56
N SER A 163 5.72 -11.67 7.27
CA SER A 163 7.09 -11.95 7.69
C SER A 163 8.11 -11.44 6.66
N GLY A 164 9.13 -10.72 7.15
CA GLY A 164 10.21 -10.10 6.36
C GLY A 164 9.95 -8.63 6.02
N MET A 165 10.80 -7.72 6.51
CA MET A 165 10.87 -6.31 6.11
C MET A 165 11.56 -6.12 4.75
N PHE A 166 12.27 -7.13 4.27
CA PHE A 166 13.03 -7.11 3.03
C PHE A 166 12.60 -8.23 2.06
N PRO A 167 12.63 -7.98 0.74
CA PRO A 167 12.84 -6.68 0.11
C PRO A 167 11.63 -5.76 0.34
N VAL A 168 11.87 -4.45 0.44
CA VAL A 168 10.78 -3.49 0.31
C VAL A 168 10.35 -3.46 -1.15
N MET A 169 9.05 -3.39 -1.39
CA MET A 169 8.50 -3.34 -2.76
C MET A 169 7.58 -2.12 -2.98
N THR A 170 7.13 -1.45 -1.91
CA THR A 170 6.34 -0.22 -2.01
C THR A 170 7.24 1.01 -1.95
N PRO A 171 7.19 1.92 -2.96
CA PRO A 171 7.93 3.17 -2.92
C PRO A 171 7.53 4.07 -1.75
N ALA A 172 8.52 4.65 -1.09
CA ALA A 172 8.33 5.71 -0.12
C ALA A 172 7.97 7.03 -0.82
N THR A 173 6.80 7.58 -0.48
CA THR A 173 6.20 8.74 -1.17
C THR A 173 5.74 9.81 -0.17
N PHE A 174 5.51 11.02 -0.67
CA PHE A 174 5.12 12.21 0.10
C PHE A 174 3.87 12.84 -0.52
N LYS A 175 2.70 12.28 -0.21
CA LYS A 175 1.42 12.66 -0.84
C LYS A 175 0.70 13.79 -0.10
N ASP A 176 1.02 13.99 1.19
CA ASP A 176 0.36 14.99 2.01
C ASP A 176 0.70 16.42 1.57
N GLY A 177 -0.32 17.27 1.49
CA GLY A 177 -0.19 18.66 1.11
C GLY A 177 -1.25 19.54 1.77
N LYS A 178 -0.83 20.74 2.20
CA LYS A 178 -1.74 21.78 2.69
C LYS A 178 -2.03 22.76 1.56
N TYR A 179 -3.08 22.48 0.76
CA TYR A 179 -3.38 23.21 -0.47
C TYR A 179 -3.68 24.70 -0.26
N ASP A 180 -4.45 25.07 0.76
CA ASP A 180 -4.80 26.49 0.98
C ASP A 180 -3.56 27.32 1.39
N PRO A 181 -2.72 26.88 2.36
CA PRO A 181 -1.45 27.55 2.64
C PRO A 181 -0.51 27.61 1.43
N LEU A 182 -0.45 26.54 0.63
CA LEU A 182 0.37 26.50 -0.58
C LEU A 182 -0.07 27.56 -1.59
N GLN A 183 -1.37 27.60 -1.89
CA GLN A 183 -1.94 28.60 -2.80
C GLN A 183 -1.68 30.02 -2.30
N ASN A 184 -1.93 30.28 -1.01
CA ASN A 184 -1.68 31.60 -0.43
C ASN A 184 -0.21 32.01 -0.56
N LYS A 185 0.73 31.07 -0.41
CA LYS A 185 2.15 31.36 -0.56
C LYS A 185 2.55 31.65 -2.00
N ILE A 186 1.97 30.93 -2.98
CA ILE A 186 2.16 31.24 -4.41
C ILE A 186 1.62 32.64 -4.72
N LEU A 187 0.43 32.99 -4.23
CA LEU A 187 -0.16 34.32 -4.45
C LEU A 187 0.67 35.44 -3.80
N GLU A 188 1.17 35.21 -2.59
CA GLU A 188 2.09 36.14 -1.91
C GLU A 188 3.36 36.38 -2.73
N PHE A 189 3.96 35.30 -3.26
CA PHE A 189 5.18 35.39 -4.08
C PHE A 189 4.92 35.97 -5.45
N ASN A 190 3.74 35.76 -6.02
CA ASN A 190 3.32 36.40 -7.26
C ASN A 190 3.36 37.93 -7.13
N GLU A 191 3.08 38.49 -5.95
CA GLU A 191 3.18 39.93 -5.76
C GLU A 191 4.62 40.45 -5.63
N GLN A 192 5.58 39.57 -5.36
CA GLN A 192 6.98 39.90 -5.10
C GLN A 192 7.89 39.70 -6.33
N VAL A 193 7.42 39.03 -7.38
CA VAL A 193 8.19 38.86 -8.63
C VAL A 193 8.02 40.06 -9.57
N ASP A 194 8.96 40.20 -10.50
CA ASP A 194 8.91 41.22 -11.53
C ASP A 194 7.63 41.15 -12.37
N ALA A 195 7.20 42.30 -12.89
CA ALA A 195 5.95 42.41 -13.66
C ALA A 195 5.87 41.45 -14.86
N SER A 196 7.00 41.12 -15.49
CA SER A 196 7.07 40.14 -16.60
C SER A 196 6.81 38.70 -16.15
N LEU A 197 7.06 38.38 -14.89
CA LEU A 197 6.91 37.06 -14.29
C LEU A 197 5.61 36.89 -13.51
N LYS A 198 4.91 37.99 -13.18
CA LYS A 198 3.60 37.96 -12.52
C LYS A 198 2.57 37.23 -13.37
N MET A 199 1.70 36.48 -12.70
CA MET A 199 0.49 35.91 -13.30
C MET A 199 -0.56 37.00 -13.53
N ASP A 200 -1.20 36.96 -14.68
CA ASP A 200 -2.37 37.81 -14.98
C ASP A 200 -3.67 37.27 -14.34
N ALA A 201 -4.77 38.01 -14.51
CA ALA A 201 -6.06 37.66 -13.93
C ALA A 201 -6.58 36.28 -14.39
N GLN A 202 -6.29 35.88 -15.63
CA GLN A 202 -6.74 34.62 -16.20
C GLN A 202 -5.86 33.46 -15.73
N GLU A 203 -4.54 33.66 -15.67
CA GLU A 203 -3.57 32.71 -15.12
C GLU A 203 -3.86 32.42 -13.64
N LEU A 204 -4.26 33.43 -12.87
CA LEU A 204 -4.69 33.27 -11.47
C LEU A 204 -5.93 32.39 -11.32
N ILE A 205 -6.88 32.45 -12.26
CA ILE A 205 -8.06 31.56 -12.28
C ILE A 205 -7.61 30.12 -12.59
N PHE A 206 -6.75 29.93 -13.60
CA PHE A 206 -6.25 28.61 -13.96
C PHE A 206 -5.45 27.96 -12.83
N LEU A 207 -4.64 28.72 -12.09
CA LEU A 207 -3.93 28.22 -10.91
C LEU A 207 -4.93 27.72 -9.84
N LYS A 208 -5.96 28.51 -9.53
CA LYS A 208 -6.98 28.15 -8.53
C LYS A 208 -7.75 26.90 -8.94
N ASP A 209 -8.16 26.81 -10.21
CA ASP A 209 -8.87 25.65 -10.74
C ASP A 209 -8.00 24.38 -10.63
N ALA A 210 -6.72 24.48 -10.97
CA ALA A 210 -5.79 23.38 -10.91
C ALA A 210 -5.54 22.90 -9.46
N ILE A 211 -5.32 23.83 -8.53
CA ILE A 211 -5.18 23.50 -7.09
C ILE A 211 -6.50 22.92 -6.55
N GLY A 212 -7.65 23.44 -6.99
CA GLY A 212 -8.96 22.90 -6.65
C GLY A 212 -9.14 21.43 -7.05
N LYS A 213 -8.66 21.04 -8.23
CA LYS A 213 -8.66 19.64 -8.69
C LYS A 213 -7.75 18.76 -7.85
N LEU A 214 -6.54 19.22 -7.51
CA LEU A 214 -5.65 18.46 -6.63
C LEU A 214 -6.28 18.30 -5.23
N LYS A 215 -6.91 19.36 -4.72
CA LYS A 215 -7.58 19.36 -3.40
C LYS A 215 -8.79 18.44 -3.36
N SER A 216 -9.55 18.32 -4.44
CA SER A 216 -10.71 17.40 -4.50
C SER A 216 -10.30 15.93 -4.54
N ASN A 217 -9.05 15.64 -4.92
CA ASN A 217 -8.50 14.29 -5.03
C ASN A 217 -9.29 13.37 -5.99
N VAL A 218 -10.01 13.94 -6.94
CA VAL A 218 -10.74 13.20 -7.97
C VAL A 218 -9.79 12.87 -9.12
N MET A 219 -9.30 11.62 -9.18
CA MET A 219 -8.27 11.19 -10.15
C MET A 219 -8.70 11.22 -11.63
N SER A 220 -10.00 11.31 -11.89
CA SER A 220 -10.57 11.48 -13.24
C SER A 220 -10.71 12.94 -13.67
N ALA A 221 -10.47 13.91 -12.77
CA ALA A 221 -10.58 15.33 -13.08
C ALA A 221 -9.36 15.81 -13.87
N GLU A 222 -9.48 15.80 -15.21
CA GLU A 222 -8.37 16.19 -16.09
C GLU A 222 -7.99 17.66 -15.99
N PHE A 223 -6.69 17.92 -16.13
CA PHE A 223 -6.08 19.25 -16.21
C PHE A 223 -6.07 19.76 -17.64
N ARG A 224 -6.59 20.97 -17.82
CA ARG A 224 -6.55 21.70 -19.10
C ARG A 224 -5.13 22.11 -19.43
N ASN A 225 -4.84 22.32 -20.71
CA ASN A 225 -3.52 22.81 -21.13
C ASN A 225 -3.18 24.17 -20.52
N SER A 226 -4.15 25.07 -20.35
CA SER A 226 -3.92 26.37 -19.71
C SER A 226 -3.52 26.27 -18.23
N GLU A 227 -4.10 25.31 -17.49
CA GLU A 227 -3.72 25.03 -16.10
C GLU A 227 -2.30 24.46 -16.01
N LYS A 228 -1.97 23.53 -16.91
CA LYS A 228 -0.64 22.94 -17.02
C LYS A 228 0.42 23.97 -17.39
N GLU A 229 0.11 24.88 -18.31
CA GLU A 229 0.99 25.98 -18.73
C GLU A 229 1.34 26.89 -17.56
N VAL A 230 0.35 27.28 -16.75
CA VAL A 230 0.60 28.09 -15.55
C VAL A 230 1.51 27.36 -14.57
N ILE A 231 1.18 26.11 -14.24
CA ILE A 231 1.93 25.35 -13.22
C ILE A 231 3.36 25.05 -13.67
N HIS A 232 3.55 24.57 -14.90
CA HIS A 232 4.82 23.98 -15.34
C HIS A 232 5.63 24.84 -16.32
N VAL A 233 5.08 25.96 -16.82
CA VAL A 233 5.78 26.86 -17.76
C VAL A 233 5.88 28.29 -17.23
N LYS A 234 4.80 28.87 -16.71
CA LYS A 234 4.82 30.23 -16.15
C LYS A 234 5.56 30.26 -14.80
N LEU A 235 5.12 29.46 -13.82
CA LEU A 235 5.67 29.50 -12.47
C LEU A 235 7.12 29.04 -12.37
N LYS A 236 7.61 28.19 -13.30
CA LYS A 236 9.01 27.73 -13.29
C LYS A 236 10.03 28.82 -13.57
N GLN A 237 9.60 29.97 -14.11
CA GLN A 237 10.46 31.09 -14.47
C GLN A 237 10.78 32.00 -13.29
N TRP A 238 10.15 31.78 -12.14
CA TRP A 238 10.40 32.54 -10.94
C TRP A 238 11.83 32.32 -10.40
N PRO A 239 12.39 33.30 -9.68
CA PRO A 239 13.69 33.16 -9.04
C PRO A 239 13.67 32.06 -7.96
N ASN A 240 14.83 31.46 -7.69
CA ASN A 240 14.94 30.29 -6.81
C ASN A 240 14.33 30.49 -5.41
N ASP A 241 14.45 31.68 -4.84
CA ASP A 241 13.90 32.02 -3.52
C ASP A 241 12.36 32.05 -3.49
N LYS A 242 11.71 32.01 -4.65
CA LYS A 242 10.25 31.92 -4.82
C LYS A 242 9.77 30.57 -5.35
N LEU A 243 10.66 29.64 -5.67
CA LEU A 243 10.30 28.37 -6.31
C LEU A 243 9.82 27.28 -5.35
N PHE A 244 10.10 27.38 -4.03
CA PHE A 244 9.73 26.28 -3.12
C PHE A 244 8.23 25.91 -3.16
N PRO A 245 7.24 26.84 -3.17
CA PRO A 245 5.84 26.45 -3.27
C PRO A 245 5.47 25.95 -4.67
N VAL A 246 6.20 26.35 -5.71
CA VAL A 246 6.00 25.85 -7.07
C VAL A 246 6.44 24.39 -7.16
N ILE A 247 7.61 24.05 -6.63
CA ILE A 247 8.10 22.66 -6.59
C ILE A 247 7.24 21.80 -5.66
N ASP A 248 6.71 22.36 -4.56
CA ASP A 248 5.77 21.65 -3.69
C ASP A 248 4.42 21.38 -4.38
N LEU A 249 3.97 22.28 -5.25
CA LEU A 249 2.80 22.07 -6.12
C LEU A 249 3.08 20.99 -7.17
N TRP A 250 4.25 21.00 -7.81
CA TRP A 250 4.65 19.94 -8.75
C TRP A 250 4.69 18.58 -8.06
N ARG A 251 5.19 18.50 -6.82
CA ARG A 251 5.20 17.28 -6.01
C ARG A 251 3.78 16.74 -5.78
N LEU A 252 2.80 17.61 -5.55
CA LEU A 252 1.39 17.20 -5.39
C LEU A 252 0.77 16.79 -6.72
N PHE A 253 1.13 17.46 -7.80
CA PHE A 253 0.68 17.11 -9.13
C PHE A 253 1.16 15.71 -9.54
N LEU A 254 2.34 15.25 -9.08
CA LEU A 254 2.81 13.87 -9.30
C LEU A 254 1.91 12.77 -8.68
N VAL A 255 1.00 13.14 -7.76
CA VAL A 255 0.01 12.20 -7.19
C VAL A 255 -1.16 11.97 -8.15
N HIS A 256 -1.34 12.82 -9.16
CA HIS A 256 -2.39 12.68 -10.18
C HIS A 256 -1.87 11.87 -11.39
N PRO A 257 -2.68 10.98 -11.99
CA PRO A 257 -2.25 10.11 -13.09
C PRO A 257 -1.79 10.89 -14.33
N GLN A 258 -2.38 12.07 -14.56
CA GLN A 258 -1.99 12.96 -15.66
C GLN A 258 -0.55 13.49 -15.53
N SER A 259 0.12 13.30 -14.39
CA SER A 259 1.56 13.58 -14.29
C SER A 259 2.40 12.81 -15.30
N ALA A 260 1.97 11.61 -15.71
CA ALA A 260 2.63 10.80 -16.72
C ALA A 260 2.74 11.48 -18.08
N ASP A 261 1.90 12.48 -18.38
CA ASP A 261 1.97 13.25 -19.63
C ASP A 261 3.33 13.93 -19.84
N TYR A 262 4.01 14.30 -18.76
CA TYR A 262 5.32 14.97 -18.82
C TYR A 262 6.49 14.00 -19.03
N PHE A 263 6.27 12.69 -18.87
CA PHE A 263 7.33 11.68 -18.85
C PHE A 263 7.19 10.63 -19.96
N LYS A 264 6.08 10.65 -20.71
CA LYS A 264 5.86 9.75 -21.86
C LYS A 264 6.59 10.17 -23.15
N GLY A 265 7.09 11.42 -23.19
CA GLY A 265 7.84 11.95 -24.33
C GLY A 265 9.21 11.28 -24.52
N SER A 266 9.85 11.53 -25.67
CA SER A 266 11.18 10.99 -25.98
C SER A 266 12.27 11.50 -25.02
N ASP A 267 12.12 12.72 -24.51
CA ASP A 267 12.99 13.32 -23.50
C ASP A 267 12.71 12.80 -22.09
N ARG A 268 11.61 12.05 -21.89
CA ARG A 268 11.20 11.44 -20.61
C ARG A 268 11.22 12.45 -19.45
N GLY A 269 10.78 13.68 -19.69
CA GLY A 269 10.75 14.73 -18.67
C GLY A 269 12.13 15.16 -18.15
N THR A 270 13.21 14.90 -18.90
CA THR A 270 14.58 15.28 -18.55
C THR A 270 14.72 16.75 -18.12
N PRO A 271 14.07 17.75 -18.77
CA PRO A 271 14.15 19.14 -18.33
C PRO A 271 13.66 19.36 -16.90
N TYR A 272 12.56 18.71 -16.50
CA TYR A 272 12.00 18.82 -15.16
C TYR A 272 12.88 18.15 -14.11
N ILE A 273 13.35 16.93 -14.39
CA ILE A 273 14.25 16.19 -13.48
C ILE A 273 15.55 16.98 -13.28
N THR A 274 16.15 17.49 -14.37
CA THR A 274 17.40 18.25 -14.32
C THR A 274 17.24 19.53 -13.51
N GLN A 275 16.14 20.27 -13.73
CA GLN A 275 15.84 21.47 -12.97
C GLN A 275 15.71 21.16 -11.47
N VAL A 276 14.89 20.18 -11.10
CA VAL A 276 14.66 19.86 -9.68
C VAL A 276 15.91 19.32 -8.97
N VAL A 277 16.75 18.53 -9.66
CA VAL A 277 18.05 18.10 -9.12
C VAL A 277 18.98 19.30 -8.88
N GLY A 278 19.00 20.28 -9.79
CA GLY A 278 19.74 21.53 -9.61
C GLY A 278 19.23 22.35 -8.42
N LEU A 279 17.90 22.47 -8.27
CA LEU A 279 17.27 23.19 -7.16
C LEU A 279 17.55 22.53 -5.81
N LEU A 280 17.51 21.19 -5.74
CA LEU A 280 17.92 20.43 -4.56
C LEU A 280 19.33 20.78 -4.11
N SER A 281 20.26 20.85 -5.08
CA SER A 281 21.67 21.16 -4.80
C SER A 281 21.87 22.63 -4.39
N SER A 282 20.99 23.54 -4.82
CA SER A 282 21.10 24.97 -4.54
C SER A 282 20.64 25.37 -3.13
N ASP A 283 19.70 24.62 -2.55
CA ASP A 283 19.15 24.89 -1.22
C ASP A 283 18.95 23.59 -0.42
N PRO A 284 20.01 22.80 -0.17
CA PRO A 284 19.88 21.46 0.40
C PRO A 284 19.29 21.45 1.82
N SER A 285 19.38 22.56 2.56
CA SER A 285 18.88 22.67 3.93
C SER A 285 17.58 23.47 4.05
N GLY A 286 17.20 24.26 3.04
CA GLY A 286 15.97 25.05 3.06
C GLY A 286 14.76 24.35 2.46
N ALA A 287 13.70 25.13 2.29
CA ALA A 287 12.41 24.64 1.83
C ALA A 287 12.44 24.17 0.38
N LEU A 288 13.24 24.82 -0.48
CA LEU A 288 13.33 24.46 -1.89
C LEU A 288 13.98 23.09 -2.05
N GLY A 289 15.06 22.80 -1.31
CA GLY A 289 15.67 21.47 -1.33
C GLY A 289 14.75 20.39 -0.78
N LEU A 290 14.03 20.65 0.31
CA LEU A 290 13.05 19.71 0.84
C LEU A 290 11.97 19.36 -0.19
N CYS A 291 11.34 20.36 -0.81
CA CYS A 291 10.31 20.15 -1.83
C CYS A 291 10.88 19.41 -3.05
N SER A 292 12.13 19.73 -3.45
CA SER A 292 12.82 19.08 -4.55
C SER A 292 13.09 17.59 -4.27
N ALA A 293 13.60 17.25 -3.10
CA ALA A 293 13.83 15.86 -2.71
C ALA A 293 12.52 15.06 -2.64
N ARG A 294 11.44 15.65 -2.13
CA ARG A 294 10.11 15.03 -2.12
C ARG A 294 9.53 14.83 -3.52
N TYR A 295 9.73 15.79 -4.42
CA TYR A 295 9.34 15.65 -5.82
C TYR A 295 10.05 14.44 -6.47
N LEU A 296 11.37 14.32 -6.29
CA LEU A 296 12.14 13.18 -6.81
C LEU A 296 11.65 11.84 -6.25
N ALA A 297 11.29 11.77 -4.96
CA ALA A 297 10.72 10.57 -4.38
C ALA A 297 9.33 10.23 -4.97
N ASN A 298 8.49 11.23 -5.25
CA ASN A 298 7.16 11.04 -5.83
C ASN A 298 7.18 10.66 -7.31
N LEU A 299 8.29 10.83 -8.02
CA LEU A 299 8.41 10.33 -9.40
C LEU A 299 8.27 8.80 -9.47
N PHE A 300 8.41 8.08 -8.36
CA PHE A 300 8.22 6.62 -8.32
C PHE A 300 6.75 6.18 -8.14
N ILE A 301 5.79 7.10 -8.03
CA ILE A 301 4.36 6.75 -7.86
C ILE A 301 3.80 6.01 -9.08
N TYR A 302 4.02 6.57 -10.28
CA TYR A 302 3.49 6.01 -11.54
C TYR A 302 4.60 5.41 -12.38
N GLN A 303 4.31 4.29 -13.06
CA GLN A 303 5.32 3.53 -13.80
C GLN A 303 6.07 4.34 -14.86
N THR A 304 5.38 5.23 -15.59
CA THR A 304 6.00 6.11 -16.60
C THR A 304 7.03 7.05 -15.98
N ASN A 305 6.66 7.70 -14.86
CA ASN A 305 7.51 8.64 -14.14
C ASN A 305 8.68 7.89 -13.48
N ARG A 306 8.40 6.70 -12.93
CA ARG A 306 9.35 5.79 -12.30
C ARG A 306 10.46 5.40 -13.28
N TYR A 307 10.08 5.04 -14.49
CA TYR A 307 11.03 4.75 -15.57
C TYR A 307 11.87 5.96 -15.95
N ALA A 308 11.25 7.15 -16.05
CA ALA A 308 11.94 8.39 -16.39
C ALA A 308 13.03 8.78 -15.36
N ILE A 309 12.72 8.77 -14.06
CA ILE A 309 13.73 9.08 -13.03
C ILE A 309 14.79 7.98 -12.94
N PHE A 310 14.40 6.71 -13.10
CA PHE A 310 15.35 5.61 -13.06
C PHE A 310 16.33 5.62 -14.24
N ASP A 311 15.89 6.05 -15.43
CA ASP A 311 16.76 6.28 -16.59
C ASP A 311 17.85 7.33 -16.29
N LYS A 312 17.56 8.29 -15.40
CA LYS A 312 18.50 9.33 -14.93
C LYS A 312 19.12 9.04 -13.57
N ARG A 313 19.03 7.81 -13.05
CA ARG A 313 19.47 7.44 -11.68
C ARG A 313 20.91 7.82 -11.37
N GLU A 314 21.84 7.70 -12.31
CA GLU A 314 23.25 8.07 -12.07
C GLU A 314 23.41 9.56 -11.78
N PHE A 315 22.74 10.40 -12.57
CA PHE A 315 22.71 11.85 -12.37
C PHE A 315 22.03 12.22 -11.04
N VAL A 316 20.91 11.57 -10.71
CA VAL A 316 20.19 11.78 -9.45
C VAL A 316 21.05 11.37 -8.26
N LEU A 317 21.63 10.16 -8.26
CA LEU A 317 22.47 9.64 -7.17
C LEU A 317 23.70 10.53 -6.92
N LYS A 318 24.33 11.01 -8.00
CA LYS A 318 25.46 11.95 -7.91
C LYS A 318 25.08 13.24 -7.19
N ALA A 319 23.87 13.76 -7.41
CA ALA A 319 23.40 14.96 -6.73
C ALA A 319 22.95 14.71 -5.29
N LEU A 320 22.42 13.51 -4.97
CA LEU A 320 22.02 13.16 -3.60
C LEU A 320 23.21 13.02 -2.65
N GLU A 321 24.37 12.58 -3.14
CA GLU A 321 25.56 12.33 -2.31
C GLU A 321 26.01 13.52 -1.44
N PRO A 322 26.26 14.73 -1.99
CA PRO A 322 26.61 15.89 -1.17
C PRO A 322 25.46 16.35 -0.28
N VAL A 323 24.20 16.15 -0.70
CA VAL A 323 23.02 16.56 0.08
C VAL A 323 22.86 15.69 1.32
N LEU A 324 22.92 14.37 1.18
CA LEU A 324 22.79 13.41 2.28
C LEU A 324 23.86 13.61 3.36
N THR A 325 25.05 14.05 2.98
CA THR A 325 26.18 14.24 3.90
C THR A 325 26.26 15.67 4.46
N GLY A 326 25.72 16.67 3.75
CA GLY A 326 25.88 18.09 4.09
C GLY A 326 24.63 18.80 4.62
N THR A 327 23.42 18.30 4.36
CA THR A 327 22.19 18.98 4.80
C THR A 327 22.00 18.91 6.32
N THR A 328 21.58 20.04 6.91
CA THR A 328 21.17 20.09 8.31
C THR A 328 19.68 19.79 8.49
N ASN A 329 18.93 19.72 7.39
CA ASN A 329 17.48 19.51 7.44
C ASN A 329 17.13 18.01 7.46
N LYS A 330 16.67 17.53 8.63
CA LYS A 330 16.27 16.13 8.81
C LYS A 330 15.21 15.66 7.82
N HIS A 331 14.29 16.52 7.41
CA HIS A 331 13.24 16.15 6.46
C HIS A 331 13.79 16.00 5.03
N THR A 332 14.82 16.78 4.68
CA THR A 332 15.52 16.59 3.39
C THR A 332 16.30 15.29 3.39
N LYS A 333 16.97 14.93 4.51
CA LYS A 333 17.63 13.62 4.66
C LYS A 333 16.64 12.48 4.46
N VAL A 334 15.48 12.56 5.12
CA VAL A 334 14.38 11.60 4.98
C VAL A 334 13.95 11.46 3.52
N ALA A 335 13.71 12.57 2.81
CA ALA A 335 13.30 12.53 1.42
C ALA A 335 14.39 11.98 0.48
N CYS A 336 15.66 12.34 0.69
CA CYS A 336 16.77 11.79 -0.10
C CYS A 336 16.96 10.29 0.15
N ALA A 337 16.84 9.83 1.40
CA ALA A 337 16.89 8.41 1.75
C ALA A 337 15.70 7.64 1.15
N SER A 338 14.50 8.26 1.05
CA SER A 338 13.38 7.67 0.29
C SER A 338 13.72 7.50 -1.19
N VAL A 339 14.44 8.43 -1.83
CA VAL A 339 14.87 8.27 -3.23
C VAL A 339 15.85 7.09 -3.36
N LEU A 340 16.79 6.93 -2.43
CA LEU A 340 17.68 5.76 -2.41
C LEU A 340 16.89 4.46 -2.31
N LEU A 341 15.93 4.38 -1.37
CA LEU A 341 15.04 3.23 -1.22
C LEU A 341 14.27 2.97 -2.51
N ASN A 342 13.66 3.98 -3.12
CA ASN A 342 12.85 3.79 -4.32
C ASN A 342 13.69 3.31 -5.53
N ILE A 343 14.95 3.77 -5.66
CA ILE A 343 15.89 3.25 -6.66
C ILE A 343 16.23 1.78 -6.33
N ALA A 344 16.48 1.44 -5.06
CA ALA A 344 16.75 0.07 -4.63
C ALA A 344 15.60 -0.89 -4.98
N ILE A 345 14.35 -0.45 -4.82
CA ILE A 345 13.17 -1.23 -5.20
C ILE A 345 13.18 -1.52 -6.71
N VAL A 346 13.41 -0.51 -7.56
CA VAL A 346 13.46 -0.71 -9.03
C VAL A 346 14.60 -1.65 -9.44
N LEU A 347 15.77 -1.53 -8.78
CA LEU A 347 16.89 -2.44 -8.99
C LEU A 347 16.54 -3.88 -8.56
N HIS A 348 15.82 -4.03 -7.45
CA HIS A 348 15.34 -5.32 -6.98
C HIS A 348 14.35 -5.95 -7.97
N GLU A 349 13.44 -5.17 -8.55
CA GLU A 349 12.43 -5.65 -9.51
C GLU A 349 12.99 -5.94 -10.92
N SER A 350 14.21 -5.49 -11.23
CA SER A 350 14.79 -5.63 -12.57
C SER A 350 14.99 -7.10 -13.00
N SER A 351 14.92 -7.43 -14.29
CA SER A 351 15.08 -8.82 -14.74
C SER A 351 16.48 -9.40 -14.41
N PRO A 352 16.60 -10.64 -13.92
CA PRO A 352 17.88 -11.32 -13.75
C PRO A 352 18.43 -11.85 -15.10
N PRO A 353 19.76 -11.88 -15.30
CA PRO A 353 20.77 -11.25 -14.44
C PRO A 353 20.75 -9.72 -14.58
N PRO A 354 21.09 -8.95 -13.54
CA PRO A 354 21.11 -7.49 -13.62
C PRO A 354 22.06 -7.00 -14.72
N LYS A 355 21.63 -5.96 -15.44
CA LYS A 355 22.49 -5.28 -16.42
C LYS A 355 23.70 -4.68 -15.70
N ALA A 356 24.84 -4.56 -16.40
CA ALA A 356 26.08 -4.06 -15.79
C ALA A 356 25.91 -2.67 -15.13
N TRP A 357 25.15 -1.77 -15.76
CA TRP A 357 24.85 -0.45 -15.21
C TRP A 357 23.89 -0.48 -14.01
N ASP A 358 23.06 -1.51 -13.88
CA ASP A 358 22.18 -1.69 -12.72
C ASP A 358 23.00 -2.19 -11.52
N LYS A 359 24.00 -3.06 -11.75
CA LYS A 359 24.99 -3.43 -10.71
C LYS A 359 25.74 -2.21 -10.19
N VAL A 360 26.19 -1.32 -11.08
CA VAL A 360 26.87 -0.07 -10.69
C VAL A 360 25.95 0.82 -9.86
N ALA A 361 24.70 1.02 -10.29
CA ALA A 361 23.72 1.80 -9.55
C ALA A 361 23.43 1.20 -8.17
N ALA A 362 23.30 -0.12 -8.04
CA ALA A 362 23.10 -0.82 -6.77
C ALA A 362 24.28 -0.59 -5.81
N ALA A 363 25.51 -0.69 -6.29
CA ALA A 363 26.70 -0.41 -5.50
C ALA A 363 26.75 1.06 -5.03
N VAL A 364 26.34 2.02 -5.88
CA VAL A 364 26.26 3.44 -5.50
C VAL A 364 25.20 3.65 -4.43
N VAL A 365 24.00 3.08 -4.58
CA VAL A 365 22.92 3.17 -3.57
C VAL A 365 23.38 2.59 -2.23
N ALA A 366 23.98 1.38 -2.24
CA ALA A 366 24.53 0.76 -1.04
C ALA A 366 25.60 1.63 -0.38
N ARG A 367 26.55 2.14 -1.16
CA ARG A 367 27.61 3.05 -0.66
C ARG A 367 27.03 4.28 0.02
N LEU A 368 26.04 4.95 -0.58
CA LEU A 368 25.42 6.13 -0.01
C LEU A 368 24.63 5.80 1.25
N ALA A 369 23.89 4.70 1.26
CA ALA A 369 23.15 4.23 2.44
C ALA A 369 24.10 3.90 3.60
N ILE A 370 25.17 3.14 3.35
CA ILE A 370 26.19 2.79 4.35
C ILE A 370 26.90 4.04 4.89
N ALA A 371 27.28 4.97 4.00
CA ALA A 371 27.92 6.23 4.40
C ALA A 371 27.01 7.08 5.30
N PHE A 372 25.71 7.12 5.00
CA PHE A 372 24.72 7.80 5.84
C PHE A 372 24.55 7.10 7.19
N LEU A 373 24.37 5.77 7.20
CA LEU A 373 24.25 4.96 8.42
C LEU A 373 25.47 5.09 9.35
N GLY A 374 26.66 5.29 8.78
CA GLY A 374 27.89 5.54 9.53
C GLY A 374 27.98 6.91 10.22
N LYS A 375 27.05 7.84 9.93
CA LYS A 375 27.07 9.23 10.43
C LYS A 375 25.71 9.68 11.01
N VAL A 376 24.87 8.73 11.42
CA VAL A 376 23.52 9.00 11.93
C VAL A 376 23.58 9.90 13.16
N GLY A 377 22.93 11.06 13.07
CA GLY A 377 22.73 11.97 14.20
C GLY A 377 21.51 11.61 15.06
N PRO A 378 21.30 12.32 16.18
CA PRO A 378 20.15 12.09 17.07
C PRO A 378 18.78 12.17 16.38
N ASP A 379 18.62 13.11 15.44
CA ASP A 379 17.35 13.39 14.74
C ASP A 379 17.17 12.61 13.43
N ASP A 380 18.09 11.71 13.10
CA ASP A 380 18.16 11.08 11.78
C ASP A 380 17.46 9.72 11.70
N GLY A 381 16.70 9.30 12.74
CA GLY A 381 16.08 7.97 12.83
C GLY A 381 15.28 7.56 11.59
N ASP A 382 14.31 8.38 11.19
CA ASP A 382 13.49 8.15 9.98
C ASP A 382 14.30 8.03 8.68
N ALA A 383 15.39 8.80 8.57
CA ALA A 383 16.27 8.76 7.39
C ALA A 383 17.18 7.53 7.44
N ALA A 384 17.68 7.19 8.62
CA ALA A 384 18.51 6.01 8.86
C ALA A 384 17.71 4.73 8.58
N GLN A 385 16.46 4.68 9.03
CA GLN A 385 15.56 3.57 8.71
C GLN A 385 15.40 3.41 7.20
N ARG A 386 15.14 4.50 6.45
CA ARG A 386 15.02 4.44 4.98
C ARG A 386 16.30 3.99 4.29
N ALA A 387 17.47 4.42 4.78
CA ALA A 387 18.76 3.98 4.26
C ALA A 387 19.00 2.48 4.53
N ALA A 388 18.65 1.99 5.73
CA ALA A 388 18.71 0.57 6.08
C ALA A 388 17.74 -0.26 5.22
N LEU A 389 16.51 0.24 5.02
CA LEU A 389 15.52 -0.36 4.12
C LEU A 389 16.04 -0.46 2.68
N ALA A 390 16.69 0.59 2.17
CA ALA A 390 17.29 0.60 0.85
C ALA A 390 18.38 -0.48 0.72
N LEU A 391 19.25 -0.59 1.73
CA LEU A 391 20.33 -1.57 1.75
C LEU A 391 19.79 -3.01 1.76
N GLY A 392 18.90 -3.34 2.70
CA GLY A 392 18.35 -4.70 2.78
C GLY A 392 17.43 -5.05 1.61
N THR A 393 16.88 -4.07 0.88
CA THR A 393 16.17 -4.32 -0.38
C THR A 393 17.11 -4.83 -1.49
N LEU A 394 18.38 -4.39 -1.48
CA LEU A 394 19.38 -4.83 -2.46
C LEU A 394 20.00 -6.20 -2.13
N LEU A 395 20.14 -6.54 -0.84
CA LEU A 395 20.85 -7.74 -0.38
C LEU A 395 20.34 -9.08 -0.95
N PRO A 396 19.02 -9.34 -1.09
CA PRO A 396 18.53 -10.59 -1.66
C PRO A 396 19.11 -10.89 -3.05
N ARG A 397 19.45 -9.87 -3.82
CA ARG A 397 20.01 -10.00 -5.17
C ARG A 397 21.52 -9.83 -5.23
N ASP A 398 22.16 -9.48 -4.12
CA ASP A 398 23.60 -9.25 -4.09
C ASP A 398 24.39 -10.55 -4.36
N LYS A 399 23.84 -11.72 -3.98
CA LYS A 399 24.43 -13.03 -4.32
C LYS A 399 24.53 -13.26 -5.83
N GLU A 400 23.57 -12.75 -6.60
CA GLU A 400 23.58 -12.80 -8.07
C GLU A 400 24.54 -11.76 -8.68
N ASN A 401 25.05 -10.84 -7.85
CA ASN A 401 25.91 -9.71 -8.21
C ASN A 401 27.28 -9.78 -7.53
N ASP A 402 27.85 -10.98 -7.40
CA ASP A 402 29.22 -11.21 -6.90
C ASP A 402 29.41 -10.82 -5.41
N GLY A 403 28.32 -10.67 -4.66
CA GLY A 403 28.34 -10.36 -3.22
C GLY A 403 29.02 -9.03 -2.90
N ALA A 404 28.95 -8.05 -3.80
CA ALA A 404 29.68 -6.79 -3.68
C ALA A 404 29.15 -5.93 -2.52
N ILE A 405 27.83 -5.89 -2.33
CA ILE A 405 27.20 -5.08 -1.29
C ILE A 405 27.49 -5.68 0.09
N VAL A 406 27.38 -7.00 0.25
CA VAL A 406 27.74 -7.69 1.50
C VAL A 406 29.20 -7.42 1.87
N ARG A 407 30.13 -7.52 0.91
CA ARG A 407 31.54 -7.18 1.16
C ARG A 407 31.71 -5.75 1.64
N GLN A 408 31.03 -4.80 1.00
CA GLN A 408 31.08 -3.39 1.41
C GLN A 408 30.53 -3.16 2.83
N CYS A 409 29.44 -3.83 3.21
CA CYS A 409 28.90 -3.79 4.58
C CYS A 409 29.90 -4.30 5.60
N LEU A 410 30.60 -5.40 5.29
CA LEU A 410 31.63 -5.98 6.17
C LEU A 410 32.86 -5.07 6.28
N GLU A 411 33.37 -4.55 5.17
CA GLU A 411 34.55 -3.68 5.13
C GLU A 411 34.34 -2.36 5.90
N THR A 412 33.12 -1.83 5.88
CA THR A 412 32.75 -0.60 6.61
C THR A 412 32.39 -0.84 8.09
N GLY A 413 32.37 -2.11 8.52
CA GLY A 413 32.00 -2.52 9.86
C GLY A 413 30.53 -2.27 10.20
N LEU A 414 29.64 -2.19 9.19
CA LEU A 414 28.23 -1.88 9.40
C LEU A 414 27.56 -2.94 10.29
N ALA A 415 27.85 -4.22 10.06
CA ALA A 415 27.27 -5.34 10.82
C ALA A 415 27.50 -5.18 12.34
N GLY A 416 28.69 -4.76 12.75
CA GLY A 416 28.99 -4.50 14.16
C GLY A 416 28.33 -3.25 14.74
N LYS A 417 27.86 -2.33 13.88
CA LYS A 417 27.17 -1.09 14.27
C LYS A 417 25.65 -1.21 14.31
N LEU A 418 25.06 -2.25 13.68
CA LEU A 418 23.60 -2.41 13.60
C LEU A 418 22.94 -2.42 14.98
N GLY A 419 23.54 -3.10 15.97
CA GLY A 419 23.02 -3.07 17.34
C GLY A 419 23.00 -1.67 17.98
N SER A 420 23.96 -0.81 17.65
CA SER A 420 23.95 0.60 18.11
C SER A 420 22.96 1.49 17.35
N LEU A 421 22.48 1.03 16.19
CA LEU A 421 21.50 1.71 15.36
C LEU A 421 20.07 1.24 15.63
N GLU A 422 19.88 0.24 16.50
CA GLU A 422 18.59 -0.42 16.77
C GLU A 422 17.50 0.60 17.11
N ASP A 423 17.79 1.54 18.02
CA ASP A 423 16.86 2.61 18.42
C ASP A 423 16.56 3.62 17.28
N LYS A 424 17.43 3.70 16.28
CA LYS A 424 17.31 4.63 15.16
C LYS A 424 16.56 4.04 13.98
N ILE A 425 16.88 2.80 13.61
CA ILE A 425 16.32 2.15 12.41
C ILE A 425 15.16 1.20 12.74
N GLY A 426 15.00 0.84 14.03
CA GLY A 426 14.02 -0.10 14.55
C GLY A 426 14.61 -1.51 14.71
N ALA A 427 14.29 -2.16 15.85
CA ALA A 427 14.81 -3.47 16.23
C ALA A 427 14.65 -4.55 15.15
N LYS A 428 13.46 -4.62 14.54
CA LYS A 428 13.18 -5.59 13.47
C LYS A 428 14.03 -5.33 12.23
N VAL A 429 14.20 -4.06 11.82
CA VAL A 429 15.05 -3.68 10.68
C VAL A 429 16.50 -4.02 10.96
N ALA A 430 16.99 -3.71 12.15
CA ALA A 430 18.38 -3.97 12.55
C ALA A 430 18.70 -5.46 12.67
N ALA A 431 17.74 -6.27 13.13
CA ALA A 431 17.93 -7.71 13.27
C ALA A 431 17.84 -8.48 11.94
N GLU A 432 17.01 -8.02 11.01
CA GLU A 432 16.86 -8.65 9.70
C GLU A 432 17.94 -8.23 8.68
N LEU A 433 18.48 -7.01 8.80
CA LEU A 433 19.56 -6.47 7.96
C LEU A 433 20.92 -7.03 8.36
#